data_AF-A0A537KVI5-F1
#
_entry.id   AF-A0A537KVI5-F1
#
_cell.length_a   1.000
_cell.length_b   1.000
_cell.length_c   1.000
_cell.angle_alpha   90.00
_cell.angle_beta   90.00
_cell.angle_gamma   90.00
#
_symmetry.space_group_name_H-M   'P 1'
#
loop_
_entity.id
_entity.type
_entity.pdbx_description
1 polymer ?
#
loop_
_entity_poly.entity_id
_entity_poly.type
_entity_poly.pdbx_seq_one_letter_code
_entity_poly.pdbx_strand_id
1 'polypeptide(L)'
;MKTLTAVCILTLLAAPIRVRAGHELPYYPSFYPHEIRLEAADAADLGDALRAGRIHASPGANPFGGALPADTATVASWGGYVVLTFGRDVIRSTAPARCRFCVSSVSRDAVSRRLFLSL
;
A
#
# COMPACT_ATOMS: atom_id res chain seq x y z
N MET A 1 47.69 -12.74 3.74
CA MET A 1 46.48 -11.91 3.60
C MET A 1 45.75 -12.16 2.27
N LYS A 2 46.39 -11.96 1.10
CA LYS A 2 45.79 -12.21 -0.23
C LYS A 2 45.17 -13.60 -0.44
N THR A 3 45.84 -14.65 0.06
CA THR A 3 45.36 -16.04 -0.05
C THR A 3 44.10 -16.28 0.78
N LEU A 4 44.03 -15.69 1.98
CA LEU A 4 42.84 -15.76 2.82
C LEU A 4 41.65 -15.07 2.17
N THR A 5 41.89 -13.91 1.54
CA THR A 5 40.86 -13.17 0.79
C THR A 5 40.34 -13.99 -0.40
N ALA A 6 41.23 -14.64 -1.14
CA ALA A 6 40.85 -15.47 -2.28
C ALA A 6 40.02 -16.69 -1.86
N VAL A 7 40.38 -17.33 -0.75
CA VAL A 7 39.63 -18.47 -0.20
C VAL A 7 38.25 -18.03 0.28
N CYS A 8 38.13 -16.89 0.98
CA CYS A 8 36.83 -16.35 1.40
C CYS A 8 35.92 -15.99 0.22
N ILE A 9 36.48 -15.42 -0.85
CA ILE A 9 35.69 -15.11 -2.06
C ILE A 9 35.19 -16.40 -2.70
N LEU A 10 36.07 -17.40 -2.85
CA LEU A 10 35.70 -18.67 -3.49
C LEU A 10 34.61 -19.42 -2.70
N THR A 11 34.66 -19.40 -1.37
CA THR A 11 33.63 -20.03 -0.54
C THR A 11 32.28 -19.30 -0.59
N LEU A 12 32.28 -17.96 -0.69
CA LEU A 12 31.07 -17.16 -0.89
C LEU A 12 30.40 -17.42 -2.25
N LEU A 13 31.18 -17.60 -3.32
CA LEU A 13 30.63 -17.91 -4.65
C LEU A 13 30.16 -19.36 -4.80
N ALA A 14 30.80 -20.31 -4.11
CA ALA A 14 30.46 -21.73 -4.19
C ALA A 14 29.27 -22.14 -3.30
N ALA A 15 28.78 -21.24 -2.44
CA ALA A 15 27.62 -21.52 -1.60
C ALA A 15 26.36 -21.65 -2.47
N PRO A 16 25.66 -22.81 -2.46
CA PRO A 16 24.45 -22.98 -3.24
C PRO A 16 23.34 -22.09 -2.69
N ILE A 17 23.13 -20.94 -3.31
CA ILE A 17 21.98 -20.09 -3.03
C ILE A 17 20.74 -20.86 -3.51
N ARG A 18 19.96 -21.38 -2.57
CA ARG A 18 18.64 -21.96 -2.86
C ARG A 18 17.69 -20.85 -3.27
N VAL A 19 17.79 -20.39 -4.52
CA VAL A 19 16.77 -19.54 -5.14
C VAL A 19 15.55 -20.42 -5.39
N ARG A 20 14.62 -20.46 -4.44
CA ARG A 20 13.24 -20.88 -4.73
C ARG A 20 12.64 -19.75 -5.56
N ALA A 21 12.85 -19.80 -6.88
CA ALA A 21 11.94 -19.12 -7.79
C ALA A 21 10.58 -19.77 -7.53
N GLY A 22 9.67 -19.04 -6.87
CA GLY A 22 8.31 -19.50 -6.68
C GLY A 22 7.76 -19.83 -8.06
N HIS A 23 7.50 -21.10 -8.32
CA HIS A 23 6.59 -21.46 -9.40
C HIS A 23 5.27 -20.82 -8.99
N GLU A 24 4.95 -19.68 -9.58
CA GLU A 24 3.61 -19.14 -9.48
C GLU A 24 2.68 -20.21 -10.04
N LEU A 25 1.79 -20.71 -9.19
CA LEU A 25 0.76 -21.65 -9.63
C LEU A 25 -0.09 -20.88 -10.65
N PRO A 26 -0.23 -21.33 -11.91
CA PRO A 26 -0.99 -20.59 -12.93
C PRO A 26 -2.50 -20.53 -12.65
N TYR A 27 -2.92 -21.12 -11.53
CA TYR A 27 -4.27 -21.10 -11.02
C TYR A 27 -4.31 -20.27 -9.73
N TYR A 28 -4.51 -18.97 -9.89
CA TYR A 28 -5.09 -18.17 -8.83
C TYR A 28 -6.56 -18.55 -8.76
N PRO A 29 -7.07 -19.07 -7.63
CA PRO A 29 -8.50 -19.24 -7.47
C PRO A 29 -9.16 -17.88 -7.79
N SER A 30 -10.20 -17.89 -8.62
CA SER A 30 -10.99 -16.70 -8.99
C SER A 30 -11.70 -16.03 -7.81
N PHE A 31 -11.37 -16.42 -6.58
CA PHE A 31 -11.83 -15.87 -5.31
C PHE A 31 -11.19 -14.53 -4.98
N TYR A 32 -10.08 -14.15 -5.63
CA TYR A 32 -9.66 -12.76 -5.62
C TYR A 32 -10.43 -12.01 -6.70
N PRO A 33 -11.18 -10.95 -6.34
CA PRO A 33 -11.83 -10.13 -7.34
C PRO A 33 -10.76 -9.66 -8.33
N HIS A 34 -11.06 -9.78 -9.62
CA HIS A 34 -10.16 -9.36 -10.69
C HIS A 34 -9.84 -7.86 -10.63
N GLU A 35 -10.61 -7.08 -9.86
CA GLU A 35 -10.43 -5.64 -9.69
C GLU A 35 -10.64 -5.23 -8.23
N ILE A 36 -9.71 -4.40 -7.72
CA ILE A 36 -9.87 -3.68 -6.46
C ILE A 36 -10.19 -2.22 -6.83
N ARG A 37 -11.41 -1.78 -6.50
CA ARG A 37 -11.84 -0.39 -6.68
C ARG A 37 -11.55 0.41 -5.42
N LEU A 38 -10.91 1.57 -5.60
CA LEU A 38 -10.60 2.51 -4.53
C LEU A 38 -11.33 3.81 -4.82
N GLU A 39 -12.05 4.30 -3.83
CA GLU A 39 -12.87 5.50 -3.90
C GLU A 39 -12.56 6.43 -2.74
N ALA A 40 -12.65 7.74 -3.01
CA ALA A 40 -12.71 8.71 -1.94
C ALA A 40 -14.11 8.68 -1.30
N ALA A 41 -14.15 8.70 0.02
CA ALA A 41 -15.39 8.77 0.80
C ALA A 41 -15.20 9.72 1.99
N ASP A 42 -16.29 10.32 2.47
CA ASP A 42 -16.28 11.07 3.72
C ASP A 42 -16.07 10.09 4.89
N ALA A 43 -15.17 10.44 5.80
CA ALA A 43 -14.88 9.63 6.97
C ALA A 43 -16.13 9.37 7.84
N ALA A 44 -17.07 10.32 7.86
CA ALA A 44 -18.33 10.18 8.59
C ALA A 44 -19.23 9.07 8.02
N ASP A 45 -19.13 8.77 6.72
CA ASP A 45 -20.02 7.82 6.03
C ASP A 45 -19.45 6.39 5.98
N LEU A 46 -18.15 6.22 6.29
CA LEU A 46 -17.44 4.95 6.14
C LEU A 46 -18.05 3.81 6.95
N GLY A 47 -18.48 4.08 8.19
CA GLY A 47 -19.07 3.05 9.05
C GLY A 47 -20.38 2.50 8.46
N ASP A 48 -21.23 3.39 7.96
CA ASP A 48 -22.48 3.00 7.32
C ASP A 48 -22.26 2.34 5.96
N ALA A 49 -21.24 2.77 5.22
CA ALA A 49 -20.85 2.13 3.96
C ALA A 49 -20.35 0.69 4.17
N LEU A 50 -19.54 0.45 5.22
CA LEU A 50 -19.10 -0.90 5.61
C LEU A 50 -20.29 -1.77 6.03
N ARG A 51 -21.17 -1.25 6.90
CA ARG A 51 -22.34 -1.99 7.39
C ARG A 51 -23.31 -2.35 6.26
N ALA A 52 -23.46 -1.47 5.27
CA ALA A 52 -24.29 -1.72 4.10
C ALA A 52 -23.61 -2.59 3.02
N GLY A 53 -22.37 -3.03 3.22
CA GLY A 53 -21.61 -3.81 2.25
C GLY A 53 -21.26 -3.06 0.96
N ARG A 54 -21.28 -1.72 0.99
CA ARG A 54 -20.89 -0.89 -0.17
C ARG A 54 -19.37 -0.81 -0.35
N ILE A 55 -18.64 -0.96 0.74
CA ILE A 55 -17.17 -1.08 0.77
C ILE A 55 -16.78 -2.27 1.64
N HIS A 56 -15.64 -2.88 1.35
CA HIS A 56 -15.15 -4.06 2.07
C HIS A 56 -14.06 -3.73 3.11
N ALA A 57 -13.37 -2.60 2.93
CA ALA A 57 -12.31 -2.16 3.83
C ALA A 57 -12.16 -0.64 3.78
N SER A 58 -11.73 -0.06 4.89
CA SER A 58 -11.27 1.32 4.95
C SER A 58 -9.91 1.37 5.64
N PRO A 59 -8.89 2.03 5.07
CA PRO A 59 -7.64 2.27 5.77
C PRO A 59 -7.84 3.33 6.87
N GLY A 60 -6.97 3.30 7.87
CA GLY A 60 -6.90 4.33 8.91
C GLY A 60 -7.67 3.99 10.18
N ALA A 61 -8.24 5.02 10.81
CA ALA A 61 -8.91 4.90 12.09
C ALA A 61 -10.22 4.10 11.98
N ASN A 62 -10.64 3.51 13.10
CA ASN A 62 -11.90 2.79 13.19
C ASN A 62 -13.09 3.73 12.85
N PRO A 63 -13.81 3.49 11.74
CA PRO A 63 -14.87 4.39 11.29
C PRO A 63 -16.14 4.30 12.15
N PHE A 64 -16.23 3.32 13.06
CA PHE A 64 -17.36 3.18 13.99
C PHE A 64 -17.17 3.99 15.29
N GLY A 65 -15.99 4.59 15.52
CA GLY A 65 -15.71 5.42 16.69
C GLY A 65 -15.75 4.71 18.05
N GLY A 66 -15.94 3.39 18.08
CA GLY A 66 -16.13 2.59 19.28
C GLY A 66 -15.83 1.11 19.07
N ALA A 67 -16.61 0.21 19.67
CA ALA A 67 -16.46 -1.22 19.42
C ALA A 67 -16.75 -1.56 17.95
N LEU A 68 -16.00 -2.51 17.39
CA LEU A 68 -16.28 -3.03 16.05
C LEU A 68 -17.53 -3.92 16.10
N PRO A 69 -18.35 -3.92 15.04
CA PRO A 69 -19.37 -4.96 14.83
C PRO A 69 -18.76 -6.36 14.87
N ALA A 70 -19.55 -7.36 15.30
CA ALA A 70 -19.07 -8.74 15.50
C ALA A 70 -18.55 -9.43 14.23
N ASP A 71 -19.00 -8.97 13.06
CA ASP A 71 -18.61 -9.45 11.73
C ASP A 71 -17.46 -8.64 11.11
N THR A 72 -16.92 -7.66 11.84
CA THR A 72 -15.86 -6.78 11.37
C THR A 72 -14.60 -6.96 12.21
N ALA A 73 -13.44 -6.94 11.57
CA ALA A 73 -12.16 -7.00 12.24
C ALA A 73 -11.21 -5.92 11.72
N THR A 74 -10.29 -5.47 12.57
CA THR A 74 -9.12 -4.72 12.15
C THR A 74 -8.01 -5.67 11.74
N VAL A 75 -7.30 -5.31 10.68
CA VAL A 75 -6.11 -6.03 10.20
C VAL A 75 -4.93 -5.08 10.20
N ALA A 76 -3.76 -5.59 10.58
CA ALA A 76 -2.53 -4.81 10.49
C ALA A 76 -2.19 -4.58 9.01
N SER A 77 -2.11 -3.31 8.61
CA SER A 77 -1.60 -2.95 7.29
C SER A 77 -0.07 -2.88 7.34
N TRP A 78 0.57 -3.38 6.29
CA TRP A 78 2.02 -3.23 6.08
C TRP A 78 2.40 -1.82 5.60
N GLY A 79 1.41 -0.93 5.50
CA GLY A 79 1.55 0.41 4.96
C GLY A 79 1.24 0.44 3.46
N GLY A 80 0.96 1.65 2.98
CA GLY A 80 0.83 1.95 1.56
C GLY A 80 1.56 3.26 1.27
N TYR A 81 1.87 3.50 0.01
CA TYR A 81 2.46 4.76 -0.43
C TYR A 81 1.62 5.35 -1.55
N VAL A 82 1.45 6.68 -1.51
CA VAL A 82 0.86 7.45 -2.60
C VAL A 82 2.00 8.15 -3.32
N VAL A 83 2.16 7.85 -4.61
CA VAL A 83 3.15 8.54 -5.45
C VAL A 83 2.47 9.73 -6.10
N LEU A 84 2.90 10.93 -5.72
CA LEU A 84 2.44 12.17 -6.32
C LEU A 84 3.53 12.72 -7.24
N THR A 85 3.15 13.16 -8.43
CA THR A 85 4.04 13.84 -9.36
C THR A 85 3.67 15.30 -9.43
N PHE A 86 4.64 16.19 -9.20
CA PHE A 86 4.41 17.63 -9.17
C PHE A 86 5.17 18.36 -10.29
N GLY A 87 4.61 19.48 -10.72
CA GLY A 87 5.28 20.43 -11.61
C GLY A 87 6.49 21.10 -10.94
N ARG A 88 7.38 21.67 -11.77
CA ARG A 88 8.61 22.35 -11.31
C ARG A 88 8.35 23.53 -10.38
N ASP A 89 7.24 24.23 -10.58
CA ASP A 89 6.77 25.35 -9.79
C ASP A 89 6.49 24.93 -8.33
N VAL A 90 5.80 23.81 -8.14
CA VAL A 90 5.53 23.24 -6.81
C VAL A 90 6.83 22.73 -6.18
N ILE A 91 7.70 22.05 -6.94
CA ILE A 91 8.98 21.55 -6.40
C ILE A 91 9.85 22.69 -5.87
N ARG A 92 9.86 23.85 -6.55
CA ARG A 92 10.64 25.04 -6.17
C ARG A 92 9.98 25.90 -5.09
N SER A 93 8.77 25.57 -4.65
CA SER A 93 8.10 26.33 -3.60
C SER A 93 8.70 26.05 -2.22
N THR A 94 8.29 26.85 -1.24
CA THR A 94 8.66 26.65 0.17
C THR A 94 8.14 25.31 0.69
N ALA A 95 8.80 24.75 1.70
CA ALA A 95 8.39 23.48 2.30
C ALA A 95 6.92 23.48 2.78
N PRO A 96 6.41 24.53 3.47
CA PRO A 96 5.00 24.59 3.84
C PRO A 96 4.04 24.59 2.64
N ALA A 97 4.40 25.28 1.55
CA ALA A 97 3.60 25.30 0.33
C ALA A 97 3.53 23.90 -0.32
N ARG A 98 4.66 23.18 -0.39
CA ARG A 98 4.69 21.81 -0.90
C ARG A 98 3.81 20.86 -0.08
N CYS A 99 3.88 20.94 1.25
CA CYS A 99 3.04 20.11 2.12
C CYS A 99 1.55 20.39 1.90
N ARG A 100 1.19 21.67 1.78
CA ARG A 100 -0.20 22.07 1.49
C ARG A 100 -0.67 21.55 0.13
N PHE A 101 0.18 21.63 -0.90
CA PHE A 101 -0.10 21.07 -2.24
C PHE A 101 -0.26 19.55 -2.21
N CYS A 102 0.56 18.84 -1.45
CA CYS A 102 0.48 17.40 -1.29
C CYS A 102 -0.89 17.00 -0.69
N VAL A 103 -1.26 17.61 0.43
CA VAL A 103 -2.54 17.34 1.10
C VAL A 103 -3.74 17.68 0.20
N SER A 104 -3.70 18.81 -0.51
CA SER A 104 -4.79 19.21 -1.40
C SER A 104 -4.89 18.38 -2.69
N SER A 105 -3.79 17.77 -3.15
CA SER A 105 -3.80 16.91 -4.33
C SER A 105 -4.37 15.54 -3.99
N VAL A 106 -4.00 14.95 -2.85
CA VAL A 106 -4.57 13.67 -2.39
C VAL A 106 -6.09 13.79 -2.21
N SER A 107 -6.59 14.89 -1.67
CA SER A 107 -8.03 15.07 -1.50
C SER A 107 -8.81 15.30 -2.79
N ARG A 108 -8.15 15.79 -3.87
CA ARG A 108 -8.78 16.01 -5.19
C ARG A 108 -8.66 14.80 -6.12
N ASP A 109 -7.49 14.15 -6.16
CA ASP A 109 -7.19 13.05 -7.09
C ASP A 109 -7.54 11.65 -6.56
N ALA A 110 -7.82 11.49 -5.26
CA ALA A 110 -8.44 10.25 -4.75
C ALA A 110 -9.82 9.98 -5.39
N VAL A 111 -10.43 10.99 -6.00
CA VAL A 111 -11.65 10.86 -6.83
C VAL A 111 -11.33 10.32 -8.25
N SER A 112 -10.06 10.29 -8.66
CA SER A 112 -9.69 10.10 -10.07
C SER A 112 -8.68 8.96 -10.35
N ARG A 113 -7.66 8.65 -9.53
CA ARG A 113 -6.63 7.66 -9.94
C ARG A 113 -5.99 6.80 -8.83
N ARG A 114 -6.00 5.48 -9.09
CA ARG A 114 -5.27 4.34 -8.49
C ARG A 114 -4.35 4.67 -7.29
N LEU A 115 -4.88 4.49 -6.09
CA LEU A 115 -4.05 4.14 -4.94
C LEU A 115 -3.57 2.68 -5.07
N PHE A 116 -2.36 2.38 -4.61
CA PHE A 116 -1.88 1.00 -4.46
C PHE A 116 -1.83 0.67 -2.97
N LEU A 117 -2.61 -0.34 -2.56
CA LEU A 117 -2.50 -0.94 -1.23
C LEU A 117 -1.73 -2.24 -1.38
N SER A 118 -0.57 -2.36 -0.73
CA SER A 118 0.04 -3.67 -0.47
C SER A 118 -0.64 -4.22 0.78
N LEU A 119 -1.49 -5.24 0.59
CA LEU A 119 -2.06 -6.05 1.66
C LEU A 119 -1.06 -7.12 2.09
#